data_AF-A0A838P120-F1
#
_entry.id   AF-A0A838P120-F1
#
_cell.length_a   1.000
_cell.length_b   1.000
_cell.length_c   1.000
_cell.angle_alpha   90.00
_cell.angle_beta   90.00
_cell.angle_gamma   90.00
#
_symmetry.space_group_name_H-M   'P 1'
#
loop_
_entity.id
_entity.type
_entity.pdbx_description
1 polymer ?
#
loop_
_entity_poly.entity_id
_entity_poly.type
_entity_poly.pdbx_seq_one_letter_code
_entity_poly.pdbx_strand_id
1 'polypeptide(L)' 'GLIVAFYVFTITFLAPRLGVGTAISLIVTGQVLAALTIDHFGLLRSLTVPLSPARLGGATLMVIGVYLALRR' A
#
# COMPACT_ATOMS: atom_id res chain seq x y z
N GLY A 1 -16.02 -4.12 -9.67
CA GLY A 1 -15.79 -5.57 -9.88
C GLY A 1 -14.34 -5.90 -10.18
N LEU A 2 -13.81 -5.41 -11.31
CA LEU A 2 -12.51 -5.82 -11.84
C LEU A 2 -11.30 -5.48 -10.93
N ILE A 3 -11.29 -4.29 -10.32
CA ILE A 3 -10.20 -3.84 -9.43
C ILE A 3 -10.10 -4.74 -8.20
N VAL A 4 -11.25 -5.08 -7.61
CA VAL A 4 -11.32 -5.98 -6.45
C VAL A 4 -10.93 -7.41 -6.83
N ALA A 5 -11.34 -7.88 -8.02
CA ALA A 5 -10.94 -9.20 -8.52
C ALA A 5 -9.43 -9.30 -8.79
N PHE A 6 -8.82 -8.28 -9.39
CA PHE A 6 -7.37 -8.23 -9.65
C PHE A 6 -6.56 -8.20 -8.35
N TYR A 7 -7.08 -7.46 -7.37
CA TYR A 7 -6.51 -7.37 -6.03
C TYR A 7 -6.58 -8.71 -5.29
N VAL A 8 -7.75 -9.37 -5.28
CA VAL A 8 -7.90 -10.71 -4.69
C VAL A 8 -7.02 -11.73 -5.40
N PHE A 9 -6.93 -11.69 -6.74
CA PHE A 9 -6.06 -12.59 -7.50
C PHE A 9 -4.58 -12.40 -7.16
N THR A 10 -4.13 -11.15 -7.01
CA THR A 10 -2.76 -10.83 -6.59
C THR A 10 -2.47 -11.37 -5.20
N ILE A 11 -3.42 -11.26 -4.27
CA ILE A 11 -3.30 -11.78 -2.90
C ILE A 11 -3.30 -13.30 -2.87
N THR A 12 -4.20 -13.95 -3.61
CA THR A 12 -4.27 -15.42 -3.69
C THR A 12 -3.02 -16.01 -4.32
N PHE A 13 -2.33 -15.28 -5.21
CA PHE A 13 -1.06 -15.73 -5.81
C PHE A 13 0.17 -15.45 -4.92
N LEU A 14 0.18 -14.33 -4.17
CA LEU A 14 1.27 -13.97 -3.26
C LEU A 14 1.18 -14.67 -1.89
N ALA A 15 -0.03 -14.91 -1.38
CA ALA A 15 -0.29 -15.50 -0.06
C ALA A 15 0.37 -16.88 0.17
N PRO A 16 0.35 -17.84 -0.78
CA PRO A 16 1.00 -19.14 -0.57
C PRO A 16 2.53 -19.08 -0.59
N ARG A 17 3.15 -18.00 -1.11
CA ARG A 17 4.62 -17.83 -1.11
C ARG A 17 5.16 -16.97 0.03
N LEU A 18 4.35 -16.07 0.59
CA LEU A 18 4.80 -15.03 1.54
C LEU A 18 4.18 -15.14 2.94
N GLY A 19 3.13 -15.95 3.11
CA GLY A 19 2.33 -15.99 4.33
C GLY A 19 1.25 -14.90 4.37
N VAL A 20 0.12 -15.21 5.00
CA VAL A 20 -1.08 -14.34 5.06
C VAL A 20 -0.76 -12.97 5.68
N GLY A 21 0.08 -12.92 6.71
CA GLY A 21 0.49 -11.68 7.37
C GLY A 21 1.22 -10.73 6.42
N THR A 22 2.19 -11.23 5.66
CA THR A 22 2.98 -10.45 4.69
C THR A 22 2.11 -9.92 3.55
N ALA A 23 1.16 -10.74 3.07
CA ALA A 23 0.21 -10.33 2.04
C ALA A 23 -0.67 -9.17 2.51
N ILE A 24 -1.19 -9.24 3.75
CA ILE A 24 -2.00 -8.17 4.35
C ILE A 24 -1.18 -6.89 4.57
N SER A 25 0.06 -7.00 5.05
CA SER A 25 0.92 -5.82 5.21
C SER A 25 1.22 -5.14 3.87
N LEU A 26 1.48 -5.90 2.81
CA LEU A 26 1.80 -5.37 1.49
C LEU A 26 0.60 -4.66 0.86
N ILE A 27 -0.59 -5.24 1.00
CA ILE A 27 -1.88 -4.62 0.69
C ILE A 27 -2.02 -3.25 1.35
N VAL A 28 -1.87 -3.20 2.67
CA VAL A 28 -2.20 -2.00 3.46
C VAL A 28 -1.21 -0.90 3.09
N THR A 29 0.07 -1.25 2.92
CA THR A 29 1.09 -0.33 2.40
C THR A 29 0.72 0.20 1.01
N GLY A 30 0.28 -0.66 0.09
CA GLY A 30 -0.18 -0.25 -1.24
C GLY A 30 -1.38 0.70 -1.20
N GLN A 31 -2.35 0.44 -0.33
CA GLN A 31 -3.51 1.31 -0.15
C GLN A 31 -3.13 2.68 0.40
N VAL A 32 -2.24 2.73 1.39
CA VAL A 32 -1.75 4.00 1.97
C VAL A 32 -0.95 4.79 0.94
N LEU A 33 -0.08 4.15 0.16
CA LEU A 33 0.66 4.81 -0.93
C LEU A 33 -0.28 5.36 -2.01
N ALA A 34 -1.31 4.59 -2.39
CA ALA A 34 -2.32 5.06 -3.33
C ALA A 34 -3.09 6.26 -2.78
N ALA A 35 -3.51 6.22 -1.51
CA ALA A 35 -4.18 7.34 -0.85
C ALA A 35 -3.30 8.60 -0.81
N LEU A 36 -2.00 8.46 -0.48
CA LEU A 36 -1.05 9.57 -0.51
C LEU A 36 -0.86 10.16 -1.91
N THR A 37 -0.84 9.31 -2.93
CA THR A 37 -0.74 9.74 -4.32
C THR A 37 -2.00 10.51 -4.73
N ILE A 38 -3.18 9.99 -4.38
CA ILE A 38 -4.47 10.65 -4.64
C ILE A 38 -4.58 11.99 -3.91
N ASP A 39 -4.17 12.04 -2.65
CA ASP A 39 -4.14 13.27 -1.83
C ASP A 39 -3.17 14.31 -2.41
N HIS A 40 -2.01 13.86 -2.94
CA HIS A 40 -1.02 14.76 -3.54
C HIS A 40 -1.48 15.37 -4.86
N PHE A 41 -2.04 14.55 -5.76
CA PHE A 41 -2.48 15.00 -7.08
C PHE A 41 -3.89 15.61 -7.07
N GLY A 42 -4.62 15.57 -5.94
CA GLY A 42 -5.95 16.16 -5.80
C GLY A 42 -7.02 15.55 -6.73
N LEU A 43 -6.77 14.36 -7.28
CA LEU A 43 -7.49 13.75 -8.40
C LEU A 43 -8.99 13.46 -8.13
N LEU A 44 -9.42 13.47 -6.86
CA LEU A 44 -10.80 13.15 -6.45
C LEU A 44 -11.58 14.32 -5.83
N ARG A 45 -11.22 15.59 -6.12
CA ARG A 45 -11.74 16.78 -5.39
C ARG A 45 -11.43 16.75 -3.89
N SER A 46 -10.37 16.03 -3.51
CA SER A 46 -9.87 16.03 -2.13
C SER A 46 -9.25 17.39 -1.83
N LEU A 47 -9.50 17.95 -0.63
CA LEU A 47 -8.71 19.06 -0.11
C LEU A 47 -7.25 18.64 -0.21
N THR A 48 -6.45 19.34 -1.01
CA THR A 48 -5.02 19.05 -1.19
C THR A 48 -4.35 19.13 0.17
N VAL A 49 -4.27 18.00 0.87
CA VAL A 49 -3.57 17.92 2.15
C VAL A 49 -2.10 18.02 1.77
N PRO A 50 -1.39 19.09 2.19
CA PRO A 50 0.02 19.22 1.87
C PRO A 50 0.74 17.95 2.35
N LEU A 51 1.49 17.32 1.44
CA LEU A 51 2.33 16.18 1.77
C LEU A 51 3.30 16.60 2.88
N SER A 52 2.99 16.21 4.11
CA SER A 52 3.88 16.49 5.23
C SER A 52 5.11 15.57 5.12
N PRO A 53 6.31 16.05 5.48
CA PRO A 53 7.50 15.20 5.55
C PRO A 53 7.30 13.95 6.42
N ALA A 54 6.44 14.05 7.43
CA ALA A 54 6.05 12.95 8.30
C ALA A 54 5.27 11.84 7.55
N ARG A 55 4.36 12.20 6.63
CA ARG A 55 3.62 11.22 5.79
C ARG A 55 4.56 10.49 4.84
N LEU A 56 5.51 11.21 4.23
CA LEU A 56 6.56 10.60 3.39
C LEU A 56 7.47 9.67 4.19
N GLY A 57 7.88 10.09 5.39
CA GLY A 57 8.64 9.26 6.31
C GLY A 57 7.90 7.97 6.69
N GLY A 58 6.62 8.09 7.07
CA GLY A 58 5.77 6.95 7.39
C GLY A 58 5.58 5.99 6.21
N ALA A 59 5.35 6.51 5.00
CA ALA A 59 5.26 5.70 3.79
C ALA A 59 6.54 4.92 3.50
N THR A 60 7.70 5.58 3.65
CA THR A 60 9.01 4.95 3.47
C THR A 60 9.23 3.83 4.50
N LEU A 61 8.85 4.07 5.76
CA LEU A 61 8.93 3.08 6.84
C LEU A 61 8.03 1.87 6.58
N MET A 62 6.82 2.08 6.06
CA MET A 62 5.90 0.99 5.68
C MET A 62 6.48 0.13 4.54
N VAL A 63 7.13 0.74 3.55
CA VAL A 63 7.79 0.01 2.46
C VAL A 63 8.97 -0.82 3.00
N ILE A 64 9.79 -0.23 3.87
CA ILE A 64 10.92 -0.94 4.51
C ILE A 64 10.42 -2.10 5.37
N GLY A 65 9.36 -1.90 6.17
CA GLY A 65 8.79 -2.92 7.03
C GLY A 65 8.24 -4.11 6.23
N VAL A 66 7.56 -3.85 5.12
CA VAL A 66 7.09 -4.89 4.20
C VAL A 66 8.27 -5.60 3.54
N TYR A 67 9.28 -4.88 3.05
CA TYR A 67 10.46 -5.48 2.43
C TYR A 67 11.20 -6.41 3.40
N LEU A 68 11.36 -6.02 4.67
CA LEU A 68 11.99 -6.85 5.69
C LEU A 68 11.15 -8.09 6.01
N ALA A 69 9.81 -7.97 6.03
CA ALA A 69 8.90 -9.09 6.22
C ALA A 69 8.95 -10.10 5.06
N LEU A 70 9.16 -9.64 3.82
CA LEU A 70 9.34 -10.49 2.64
C LEU A 70 10.70 -11.19 2.58
N ARG A 71 11.73 -10.72 3.30
CA ARG A 71 13.11 -11.26 3.24
C ARG A 71 13.34 -12.46 4.17
N ARG A 72 12.29 -13.17 4.58
CA ARG A 72 12.40 -14.42 5.35
C ARG A 72 12.45 -15.65 4.45
#